data_AF-A0A4S5DCH5-F1
#
_entry.id   AF-A0A4S5DCH5-F1
#
_cell.length_a   1.000
_cell.length_b   1.000
_cell.length_c   1.000
_cell.angle_alpha   90.00
_cell.angle_beta   90.00
_cell.angle_gamma   90.00
#
_symmetry.space_group_name_H-M   'P 1'
#
loop_
_entity.id
_entity.type
_entity.pdbx_description
1 polymer ?
#
loop_
_entity_poly.entity_id
_entity_poly.type
_entity_poly.pdbx_seq_one_letter_code
_entity_poly.pdbx_strand_id
1 'polypeptide(L)'
;MDGRELRADVNSEDYEGEIVVTRPYADRVARDYQLFFFVSTVPGEGQIYDIFDIAADERVGLLTPIRALDSREHARSDDEYFQAVAASIFWQLVEDAAGYSQLTESIDAYDYKISDFYEDGVSILVVNPRAQPNFNIDSYLPGLFSYGYSVYSPGRSASCSFAFKDLPKGKNLKIHPVWKEYVGEPYFKNLYTEMLPYEANPIATFLLQYQVFEVLMQAVFSERLQQLKEAINNFSGTASDLRELVTPIQELSAERDRIRASISISSISADLLADICSACKTLLAGANKAYKSEQCGDLLYDVRNLIFHNFRAIPAADRKIITEINAGLVRVLPRLLSRPSS
;
A
#
# COMPACT_ATOMS: atom_id res chain seq x y z
N MET A 1 -18.81 24.68 -35.91
CA MET A 1 -17.66 23.99 -36.51
C MET A 1 -16.52 24.99 -36.50
N ASP A 2 -15.59 24.86 -35.56
CA ASP A 2 -14.35 25.63 -35.59
C ASP A 2 -13.30 24.79 -34.85
N GLY A 3 -12.62 23.94 -35.62
CA GLY A 3 -11.59 23.02 -35.13
C GLY A 3 -10.32 23.80 -34.87
N ARG A 4 -10.11 24.21 -33.62
CA ARG A 4 -8.82 24.78 -33.20
C ARG A 4 -7.88 23.63 -32.88
N GLU A 5 -6.85 23.46 -33.70
CA GLU A 5 -5.65 22.70 -33.37
C GLU A 5 -4.94 23.41 -32.21
N LEU A 6 -4.59 22.67 -31.16
CA LEU A 6 -3.65 23.16 -30.15
C LEU A 6 -2.28 22.59 -30.51
N ARG A 7 -1.37 23.50 -30.81
CA ARG A 7 0.01 23.23 -31.17
C ARG A 7 0.83 23.54 -29.94
N ALA A 8 1.50 22.54 -29.39
CA ALA A 8 2.48 22.71 -28.34
C ALA A 8 3.85 22.53 -28.99
N ASP A 9 4.64 23.60 -29.00
CA ASP A 9 6.03 23.55 -29.41
C ASP A 9 6.84 22.96 -28.25
N VAL A 10 7.47 21.81 -28.47
CA VAL A 10 8.40 21.22 -27.52
C VAL A 10 9.81 21.58 -28.01
N ASN A 11 10.52 22.40 -27.24
CA ASN A 11 11.93 22.67 -27.44
C ASN A 11 12.74 21.91 -26.40
N SER A 12 13.55 20.96 -26.86
CA SER A 12 14.66 20.40 -26.08
C SER A 12 15.92 20.37 -26.93
N GLU A 13 17.10 20.25 -26.29
CA GLU A 13 18.41 20.29 -26.97
C GLU A 13 18.56 19.27 -28.11
N ASP A 14 17.74 18.22 -28.13
CA ASP A 14 17.77 17.14 -29.12
C ASP A 14 16.51 17.03 -30.00
N TYR A 15 15.52 17.94 -29.87
CA TYR A 15 14.30 17.88 -30.68
C TYR A 15 13.59 19.24 -30.81
N GLU A 16 13.40 19.67 -32.06
CA GLU A 16 12.37 20.65 -32.44
C GLU A 16 11.23 19.89 -33.13
N GLY A 17 10.03 19.92 -32.55
CA GLY A 17 8.86 19.38 -33.23
C GLY A 17 7.54 19.73 -32.57
N GLU A 18 6.53 19.90 -33.43
CA GLU A 18 5.19 20.35 -33.08
C GLU A 18 4.32 19.13 -32.69
N ILE A 19 3.90 19.05 -31.41
CA ILE A 19 2.87 18.08 -31.03
C ILE A 19 1.51 18.70 -31.38
N VAL A 20 0.91 18.21 -32.45
CA VAL A 20 -0.44 18.63 -32.87
C VAL A 20 -1.47 17.71 -32.19
N VAL A 21 -2.03 18.16 -31.08
CA VAL A 21 -3.17 17.47 -30.46
C VAL A 21 -4.45 18.07 -31.05
N THR A 22 -5.16 17.31 -31.86
CA THR A 22 -6.46 17.74 -32.38
C THR A 22 -7.50 17.64 -31.26
N ARG A 23 -8.24 18.74 -31.02
CA ARG A 23 -9.32 18.83 -30.02
C ARG A 23 -10.30 17.64 -30.02
N PRO A 24 -10.69 17.05 -31.16
CA PRO A 24 -11.57 15.88 -31.17
C PRO A 24 -10.97 14.61 -30.56
N TYR A 25 -9.64 14.47 -30.54
CA TYR A 25 -8.94 13.36 -29.89
C TYR A 25 -8.84 13.60 -28.38
N ALA A 26 -8.49 14.83 -27.98
CA ALA A 26 -8.53 15.26 -26.59
C ALA A 26 -9.95 15.15 -26.00
N ASP A 27 -11.01 15.56 -26.70
CA ASP A 27 -12.39 15.49 -26.21
C ASP A 27 -12.98 14.05 -26.21
N ARG A 28 -12.38 13.10 -26.94
CA ARG A 28 -12.80 11.69 -26.96
C ARG A 28 -12.05 10.80 -25.96
N VAL A 29 -10.81 11.15 -25.63
CA VAL A 29 -9.90 10.36 -24.77
C VAL A 29 -9.70 11.03 -23.40
N ALA A 30 -9.71 12.36 -23.33
CA ALA A 30 -9.50 13.12 -22.12
C ALA A 30 -10.84 13.56 -21.50
N ARG A 31 -11.10 13.05 -20.29
CA ARG A 31 -11.81 13.69 -19.16
C ARG A 31 -12.23 12.71 -18.07
N ASP A 32 -12.06 11.41 -18.28
CA ASP A 32 -12.62 10.43 -17.34
C ASP A 32 -11.56 9.73 -16.47
N TYR A 33 -10.25 9.94 -16.63
CA TYR A 33 -9.28 9.25 -15.75
C TYR A 33 -9.37 9.76 -14.31
N GLN A 34 -9.39 8.83 -13.35
CA GLN A 34 -9.23 9.15 -11.94
C GLN A 34 -7.74 9.23 -11.61
N LEU A 35 -7.35 10.30 -10.92
CA LEU A 35 -5.97 10.56 -10.49
C LEU A 35 -5.86 10.40 -8.98
N PHE A 36 -4.87 9.63 -8.52
CA PHE A 36 -4.54 9.48 -7.11
C PHE A 36 -3.07 9.82 -6.92
N PHE A 37 -2.79 10.80 -6.06
CA PHE A 37 -1.44 11.31 -5.86
C PHE A 37 -0.73 10.58 -4.73
N PHE A 38 0.53 10.24 -4.98
CA PHE A 38 1.41 9.52 -4.07
C PHE A 38 2.76 10.22 -3.98
N VAL A 39 3.46 10.04 -2.87
CA VAL A 39 4.87 10.38 -2.73
C VAL A 39 5.68 9.09 -2.63
N SER A 40 6.72 8.98 -3.45
CA SER A 40 7.68 7.87 -3.40
C SER A 40 8.78 8.17 -2.37
N THR A 41 9.09 7.19 -1.52
CA THR A 41 10.23 7.29 -0.59
C THR A 41 11.58 7.19 -1.30
N VAL A 42 11.62 6.66 -2.53
CA VAL A 42 12.82 6.60 -3.37
C VAL A 42 12.42 7.09 -4.77
N PRO A 43 12.34 8.41 -5.00
CA PRO A 43 11.94 8.96 -6.28
C PRO A 43 12.85 8.52 -7.42
N GLY A 44 12.28 8.23 -8.57
CA GLY A 44 13.04 7.96 -9.79
C GLY A 44 12.16 8.12 -11.02
N GLU A 45 12.62 8.90 -12.00
CA GLU A 45 11.84 9.25 -13.19
C GLU A 45 11.40 8.03 -14.01
N GLY A 46 12.26 7.01 -14.10
CA GLY A 46 11.95 5.75 -14.80
C GLY A 46 11.00 4.81 -14.06
N GLN A 47 10.47 5.17 -12.89
CA GLN A 47 9.58 4.33 -12.08
C GLN A 47 8.14 4.32 -12.59
N ILE A 48 7.96 3.92 -13.86
CA ILE A 48 6.68 3.90 -14.54
C ILE A 48 6.14 2.47 -14.54
N TYR A 49 5.10 2.22 -13.76
CA TYR A 49 4.58 0.88 -13.51
C TYR A 49 3.12 0.72 -13.91
N ASP A 50 2.80 -0.39 -14.56
CA ASP A 50 1.46 -0.92 -14.64
C ASP A 50 1.12 -1.58 -13.31
N ILE A 51 0.09 -1.06 -12.63
CA ILE A 51 -0.42 -1.67 -11.40
C ILE A 51 -1.27 -2.87 -11.80
N PHE A 52 -0.89 -4.05 -11.30
CA PHE A 52 -1.60 -5.30 -11.53
C PHE A 52 -2.22 -5.81 -10.23
N ASP A 53 -3.52 -6.08 -10.28
CA ASP A 53 -4.23 -6.80 -9.22
C ASP A 53 -3.89 -8.29 -9.32
N ILE A 54 -3.26 -8.85 -8.28
CA ILE A 54 -2.86 -10.26 -8.29
C ILE A 54 -4.07 -11.20 -8.18
N ALA A 55 -5.14 -10.78 -7.51
CA ALA A 55 -6.31 -11.64 -7.28
C ALA A 55 -7.17 -11.77 -8.55
N ALA A 56 -7.34 -10.68 -9.29
CA ALA A 56 -8.06 -10.65 -10.56
C ALA A 56 -7.16 -10.93 -11.79
N ASP A 57 -5.84 -10.95 -11.62
CA ASP A 57 -4.82 -11.04 -12.69
C ASP A 57 -5.04 -10.01 -13.80
N GLU A 58 -5.38 -8.79 -13.42
CA GLU A 58 -5.73 -7.72 -14.34
C GLU A 58 -4.95 -6.43 -14.07
N ARG A 59 -4.82 -5.61 -15.11
CA ARG A 59 -4.25 -4.28 -14.99
C ARG A 59 -5.30 -3.32 -14.45
N VAL A 60 -4.94 -2.64 -13.38
CA VAL A 60 -5.78 -1.67 -12.66
C VAL A 60 -5.52 -0.24 -13.17
N GLY A 61 -4.25 0.11 -13.36
CA GLY A 61 -3.87 1.47 -13.71
C GLY A 61 -2.40 1.62 -14.06
N LEU A 62 -1.98 2.87 -14.23
CA LEU A 62 -0.61 3.28 -14.49
C LEU A 62 -0.13 4.18 -13.35
N LEU A 63 0.90 3.76 -12.62
CA LEU A 63 1.61 4.59 -11.64
C LEU A 63 2.83 5.21 -12.32
N THR A 64 2.95 6.53 -12.27
CA THR A 64 4.04 7.26 -12.91
C THR A 64 4.46 8.49 -12.11
N PRO A 65 5.76 8.81 -12.01
CA PRO A 65 6.22 10.11 -11.51
C PRO A 65 5.67 11.23 -12.39
N ILE A 66 5.38 12.40 -11.80
CA ILE A 66 4.94 13.56 -12.59
C ILE A 66 6.02 14.00 -13.57
N ARG A 67 7.29 13.92 -13.17
CA ARG A 67 8.47 14.21 -14.01
C ARG A 67 8.61 13.35 -15.27
N ALA A 68 7.95 12.19 -15.30
CA ALA A 68 7.95 11.37 -16.50
C ALA A 68 6.99 11.90 -17.58
N LEU A 69 6.08 12.83 -17.23
CA LEU A 69 5.07 13.33 -18.17
C LEU A 69 5.63 14.39 -19.13
N ASP A 70 6.68 15.09 -18.70
CA ASP A 70 7.36 16.19 -19.37
C ASP A 70 8.83 15.87 -19.69
N SER A 71 9.20 14.58 -19.60
CA SER A 71 10.53 14.07 -19.95
C SER A 71 10.45 12.96 -21.00
N ARG A 72 11.57 12.77 -21.71
CA ARG A 72 11.79 11.63 -22.62
C ARG A 72 12.88 10.67 -22.12
N GLU A 73 13.51 10.96 -20.98
CA GLU A 73 14.66 10.24 -20.43
C GLU A 73 14.26 8.96 -19.67
N HIS A 74 13.33 8.18 -20.22
CA HIS A 74 12.88 6.93 -19.60
C HIS A 74 12.40 5.90 -20.62
N ALA A 75 12.39 4.63 -20.25
CA ALA A 75 12.12 3.51 -21.15
C ALA A 75 10.69 3.45 -21.74
N ARG A 76 9.76 4.30 -21.28
CA ARG A 76 8.39 4.40 -21.81
C ARG A 76 8.11 5.67 -22.62
N SER A 77 9.13 6.46 -22.99
CA SER A 77 8.92 7.73 -23.70
C SER A 77 8.28 7.53 -25.07
N ASP A 78 8.59 6.42 -25.75
CA ASP A 78 8.03 6.03 -27.05
C ASP A 78 6.85 5.02 -26.94
N ASP A 79 6.35 4.76 -25.73
CA ASP A 79 5.21 3.85 -25.51
C ASP A 79 3.90 4.60 -25.83
N GLU A 80 3.24 4.23 -26.94
CA GLU A 80 2.01 4.91 -27.42
C GLU A 80 0.91 4.97 -26.34
N TYR A 81 0.79 3.92 -25.53
CA TYR A 81 -0.17 3.90 -24.44
C TYR A 81 0.20 4.92 -23.37
N PHE A 82 1.48 4.98 -22.97
CA PHE A 82 1.97 5.96 -22.01
C PHE A 82 1.73 7.38 -22.51
N GLN A 83 2.08 7.70 -23.77
CA GLN A 83 1.88 9.02 -24.36
C GLN A 83 0.41 9.45 -24.37
N ALA A 84 -0.51 8.53 -24.73
CA ALA A 84 -1.94 8.81 -24.72
C ALA A 84 -2.48 9.11 -23.31
N VAL A 85 -2.01 8.37 -22.31
CA VAL A 85 -2.35 8.63 -20.90
C VAL A 85 -1.74 9.95 -20.43
N ALA A 86 -0.46 10.19 -20.68
CA ALA A 86 0.27 11.40 -20.31
C ALA A 86 -0.42 12.67 -20.85
N ALA A 87 -0.79 12.67 -22.14
CA ALA A 87 -1.53 13.77 -22.76
C ALA A 87 -2.90 14.01 -22.11
N SER A 88 -3.57 12.95 -21.66
CA SER A 88 -4.90 13.04 -21.02
C SER A 88 -4.83 13.58 -19.59
N ILE A 89 -3.78 13.20 -18.84
CA ILE A 89 -3.63 13.65 -17.44
C ILE A 89 -3.00 15.03 -17.35
N PHE A 90 -2.19 15.44 -18.32
CA PHE A 90 -1.60 16.78 -18.39
C PHE A 90 -2.66 17.88 -18.21
N TRP A 91 -3.78 17.78 -18.93
CA TRP A 91 -4.86 18.77 -18.82
C TRP A 91 -5.53 18.79 -17.45
N GLN A 92 -5.66 17.64 -16.78
CA GLN A 92 -6.20 17.57 -15.42
C GLN A 92 -5.24 18.17 -14.39
N LEU A 93 -3.92 18.03 -14.59
CA LEU A 93 -2.91 18.65 -13.74
C LEU A 93 -2.90 20.18 -13.90
N VAL A 94 -3.10 20.68 -15.12
CA VAL A 94 -3.24 22.12 -15.36
C VAL A 94 -4.48 22.70 -14.68
N GLU A 95 -5.59 21.95 -14.62
CA GLU A 95 -6.80 22.38 -13.91
C GLU A 95 -6.61 22.38 -12.38
N ASP A 96 -5.77 21.48 -11.85
CA ASP A 96 -5.47 21.26 -10.43
C ASP A 96 -6.67 21.44 -9.48
N ALA A 97 -7.84 20.89 -9.87
CA ALA A 97 -9.09 21.12 -9.15
C ALA A 97 -9.04 20.68 -7.66
N ALA A 98 -8.10 19.79 -7.32
CA ALA A 98 -7.91 19.28 -5.97
C ALA A 98 -6.81 20.00 -5.16
N GLY A 99 -6.07 20.94 -5.77
CA GLY A 99 -5.07 21.77 -5.07
C GLY A 99 -3.82 21.00 -4.64
N TYR A 100 -3.31 20.12 -5.50
CA TYR A 100 -2.09 19.34 -5.23
C TYR A 100 -0.80 20.06 -5.65
N SER A 101 -0.92 21.09 -6.49
CA SER A 101 0.21 21.91 -6.92
C SER A 101 0.74 22.79 -5.77
N GLN A 102 1.98 23.24 -5.94
CA GLN A 102 2.65 24.14 -5.02
C GLN A 102 2.91 25.50 -5.67
N LEU A 103 2.92 26.54 -4.84
CA LEU A 103 3.39 27.85 -5.26
C LEU A 103 4.91 27.80 -5.42
N THR A 104 5.39 27.93 -6.65
CA THR A 104 6.82 27.98 -6.91
C THR A 104 7.29 29.43 -6.93
N GLU A 105 8.23 29.78 -6.06
CA GLU A 105 8.69 31.16 -5.84
C GLU A 105 9.54 31.73 -6.99
N SER A 106 10.09 30.87 -7.85
CA SER A 106 10.92 31.27 -8.98
C SER A 106 10.76 30.31 -10.15
N ILE A 107 9.81 30.59 -11.03
CA ILE A 107 9.72 29.95 -12.34
C ILE A 107 10.08 30.98 -13.38
N ASP A 108 10.94 30.62 -14.33
CA ASP A 108 11.10 31.42 -15.54
C ASP A 108 9.78 31.37 -16.31
N ALA A 109 9.13 32.52 -16.48
CA ALA A 109 7.82 32.61 -17.13
C ALA A 109 7.81 32.04 -18.56
N TYR A 110 8.99 31.79 -19.15
CA TYR A 110 9.15 31.28 -20.51
C TYR A 110 9.65 29.84 -20.60
N ASP A 111 10.13 29.25 -19.51
CA ASP A 111 10.67 27.88 -19.51
C ASP A 111 10.26 27.15 -18.23
N TYR A 112 9.09 26.53 -18.29
CA TYR A 112 8.52 25.77 -17.18
C TYR A 112 7.84 24.51 -17.68
N LYS A 113 7.86 23.50 -16.83
CA LYS A 113 7.21 22.21 -17.07
C LYS A 113 6.16 21.95 -16.01
N ILE A 114 5.26 21.00 -16.28
CA ILE A 114 4.19 20.68 -15.33
C ILE A 114 4.74 20.14 -14.01
N SER A 115 5.88 19.44 -14.05
CA SER A 115 6.52 18.92 -12.84
C SER A 115 7.10 20.00 -11.92
N ASP A 116 7.36 21.22 -12.41
CA ASP A 116 7.89 22.33 -11.58
C ASP A 116 6.88 22.84 -10.53
N PHE A 117 5.61 22.44 -10.65
CA PHE A 117 4.55 22.78 -9.72
C PHE A 117 4.27 21.68 -8.68
N TYR A 118 5.07 20.63 -8.63
CA TYR A 118 4.91 19.50 -7.71
C TYR A 118 6.24 19.13 -7.04
N GLU A 119 6.19 18.50 -5.87
CA GLU A 119 7.42 18.01 -5.22
C GLU A 119 8.05 16.88 -6.06
N ASP A 120 9.39 16.82 -6.06
CA ASP A 120 10.22 15.84 -6.78
C ASP A 120 9.79 14.37 -6.66
N GLY A 121 9.21 14.00 -5.51
CA GLY A 121 8.78 12.65 -5.19
C GLY A 121 7.35 12.29 -5.60
N VAL A 122 6.59 13.24 -6.17
CA VAL A 122 5.19 13.03 -6.48
C VAL A 122 5.02 12.12 -7.69
N SER A 123 4.23 11.08 -7.48
CA SER A 123 3.77 10.14 -8.48
C SER A 123 2.24 10.14 -8.54
N ILE A 124 1.68 9.79 -9.69
CA ILE A 124 0.24 9.71 -9.90
C ILE A 124 -0.10 8.29 -10.32
N LEU A 125 -1.06 7.69 -9.63
CA LEU A 125 -1.78 6.53 -10.14
C LEU A 125 -2.96 7.01 -10.98
N VAL A 126 -2.96 6.60 -12.25
CA VAL A 126 -3.97 6.91 -13.23
C VAL A 126 -4.84 5.68 -13.47
N VAL A 127 -6.14 5.81 -13.23
CA VAL A 127 -7.13 4.72 -13.39
C VAL A 127 -8.20 5.12 -14.39
N ASN A 128 -8.49 4.24 -15.35
CA ASN A 128 -9.59 4.43 -16.29
C ASN A 128 -10.89 3.88 -15.69
N PRO A 129 -11.86 4.70 -15.27
CA PRO A 129 -13.09 4.21 -14.65
C PRO A 129 -13.98 3.46 -15.64
N ARG A 130 -13.78 3.58 -16.96
CA ARG A 130 -14.49 2.73 -17.93
C ARG A 130 -13.98 1.29 -17.90
N ALA A 131 -12.68 1.11 -17.65
CA ALA A 131 -12.08 -0.21 -17.47
C ALA A 131 -12.24 -0.74 -16.04
N GLN A 132 -12.24 0.16 -15.06
CA GLN A 132 -12.28 -0.13 -13.63
C GLN A 132 -13.41 0.67 -12.94
N PRO A 133 -14.69 0.37 -13.22
CA PRO A 133 -15.83 1.19 -12.75
C PRO A 133 -16.06 1.14 -11.25
N ASN A 134 -15.62 0.08 -10.59
CA ASN A 134 -15.74 -0.11 -9.15
C ASN A 134 -14.40 0.06 -8.42
N PHE A 135 -13.46 0.79 -9.03
CA PHE A 135 -12.14 0.99 -8.44
C PHE A 135 -12.25 1.66 -7.07
N ASN A 136 -11.53 1.11 -6.09
CA ASN A 136 -11.37 1.72 -4.78
C ASN A 136 -9.89 1.73 -4.41
N ILE A 137 -9.32 2.93 -4.28
CA ILE A 137 -7.92 3.11 -3.92
C ILE A 137 -7.57 2.51 -2.56
N ASP A 138 -8.53 2.51 -1.62
CA ASP A 138 -8.35 1.96 -0.27
C ASP A 138 -7.98 0.46 -0.32
N SER A 139 -8.38 -0.25 -1.39
CA SER A 139 -8.00 -1.64 -1.62
C SER A 139 -6.52 -1.84 -1.95
N TYR A 140 -5.81 -0.80 -2.42
CA TYR A 140 -4.43 -0.92 -2.91
C TYR A 140 -3.40 -0.22 -2.00
N LEU A 141 -3.86 0.60 -1.04
CA LEU A 141 -2.99 1.38 -0.15
C LEU A 141 -1.92 0.54 0.57
N PRO A 142 -2.24 -0.61 1.21
CA PRO A 142 -1.20 -1.37 1.92
C PRO A 142 -0.11 -1.87 0.97
N GLY A 143 -0.52 -2.33 -0.22
CA GLY A 143 0.39 -2.85 -1.23
C GLY A 143 1.30 -1.76 -1.78
N LEU A 144 0.74 -0.61 -2.15
CA LEU A 144 1.48 0.57 -2.61
C LEU A 144 2.46 1.05 -1.54
N PHE A 145 1.99 1.13 -0.29
CA PHE A 145 2.83 1.49 0.85
C PHE A 145 3.99 0.52 1.03
N SER A 146 3.80 -0.78 0.81
CA SER A 146 4.88 -1.76 0.91
C SER A 146 6.01 -1.59 -0.12
N TYR A 147 5.77 -0.83 -1.18
CA TYR A 147 6.75 -0.42 -2.19
C TYR A 147 7.26 1.02 -2.00
N GLY A 148 6.88 1.69 -0.91
CA GLY A 148 7.33 3.05 -0.60
C GLY A 148 6.45 4.16 -1.18
N TYR A 149 5.24 3.86 -1.66
CA TYR A 149 4.30 4.87 -2.13
C TYR A 149 3.28 5.19 -1.03
N SER A 150 3.31 6.42 -0.53
CA SER A 150 2.35 6.93 0.47
C SER A 150 1.42 7.96 -0.18
N VAL A 151 0.18 8.08 0.29
CA VAL A 151 -0.75 9.10 -0.24
C VAL A 151 -0.13 10.48 -0.07
N TYR A 152 -0.09 11.25 -1.15
CA TYR A 152 0.47 12.59 -1.12
C TYR A 152 -0.54 13.57 -0.51
N SER A 153 -0.03 14.39 0.42
CA SER A 153 -0.74 15.51 1.00
C SER A 153 0.18 16.73 0.91
N PRO A 154 -0.19 17.77 0.14
CA PRO A 154 0.67 18.94 -0.06
C PRO A 154 1.13 19.55 1.27
N GLY A 155 2.42 19.90 1.35
CA GLY A 155 3.02 20.47 2.55
C GLY A 155 3.21 19.50 3.72
N ARG A 156 2.92 18.20 3.53
CA ARG A 156 3.09 17.17 4.55
C ARG A 156 4.10 16.11 4.08
N SER A 157 5.36 16.30 4.48
CA SER A 157 6.42 15.35 4.14
C SER A 157 6.31 14.06 4.96
N ALA A 158 6.43 12.91 4.28
CA ALA A 158 6.56 11.62 4.94
C ALA A 158 7.85 11.58 5.78
N SER A 159 7.76 11.09 7.02
CA SER A 159 8.89 10.98 7.96
C SER A 159 9.27 9.52 8.25
N CYS A 160 8.50 8.57 7.73
CA CYS A 160 8.73 7.17 7.98
C CYS A 160 10.04 6.66 7.36
N SER A 161 10.68 5.72 8.05
CA SER A 161 11.98 5.15 7.65
C SER A 161 11.90 3.62 7.63
N PHE A 162 11.05 3.09 6.76
CA PHE A 162 10.95 1.65 6.54
C PHE A 162 11.95 1.17 5.47
N ALA A 163 12.44 -0.05 5.65
CA ALA A 163 13.03 -0.79 4.54
C ALA A 163 11.90 -1.43 3.70
N PHE A 164 11.43 -0.69 2.70
CA PHE A 164 10.38 -1.14 1.78
C PHE A 164 10.82 -2.34 0.92
N LYS A 165 9.89 -2.88 0.13
CA LYS A 165 10.20 -3.90 -0.88
C LYS A 165 11.04 -3.28 -1.99
N ASP A 166 11.92 -4.09 -2.56
CA ASP A 166 12.59 -3.71 -3.79
C ASP A 166 11.56 -3.49 -4.90
N LEU A 167 11.72 -2.39 -5.62
CA LEU A 167 10.93 -2.13 -6.82
C LEU A 167 11.28 -3.18 -7.89
N PRO A 168 10.28 -3.66 -8.65
CA PRO A 168 10.52 -4.64 -9.71
C PRO A 168 11.36 -4.02 -10.83
N LYS A 169 12.22 -4.83 -11.44
CA LYS A 169 12.99 -4.43 -12.63
C LYS A 169 12.14 -4.31 -13.90
N GLY A 170 10.92 -4.84 -13.88
CA GLY A 170 9.99 -4.83 -15.02
C GLY A 170 8.94 -3.72 -14.92
N LYS A 171 8.03 -3.69 -15.90
CA LYS A 171 6.96 -2.69 -16.00
C LYS A 171 5.80 -2.94 -15.03
N ASN A 172 5.71 -4.10 -14.40
CA ASN A 172 4.52 -4.49 -13.62
C ASN A 172 4.80 -4.41 -12.12
N LEU A 173 4.01 -3.61 -11.41
CA LEU A 173 3.95 -3.61 -9.96
C LEU A 173 2.74 -4.43 -9.52
N LYS A 174 3.01 -5.64 -9.02
CA LYS A 174 1.96 -6.58 -8.60
C LYS A 174 1.51 -6.27 -7.18
N ILE A 175 0.23 -5.96 -7.01
CA ILE A 175 -0.36 -5.59 -5.73
C ILE A 175 -1.35 -6.65 -5.28
N HIS A 176 -1.28 -7.00 -3.99
CA HIS A 176 -2.31 -7.77 -3.32
C HIS A 176 -3.42 -6.81 -2.86
N PRO A 177 -4.62 -6.83 -3.46
CA PRO A 177 -5.72 -5.96 -3.03
C PRO A 177 -6.22 -6.39 -1.65
N VAL A 178 -6.65 -5.44 -0.83
CA VAL A 178 -7.32 -5.73 0.45
C VAL A 178 -8.60 -6.52 0.18
N TRP A 179 -8.84 -7.53 1.01
CA TRP A 179 -10.05 -8.35 0.96
C TRP A 179 -11.28 -7.46 1.11
N LYS A 180 -12.29 -7.67 0.26
CA LYS A 180 -13.45 -6.77 0.11
C LYS A 180 -14.19 -6.50 1.43
N GLU A 181 -14.19 -7.43 2.37
CA GLU A 181 -14.80 -7.31 3.71
C GLU A 181 -14.01 -6.39 4.65
N TYR A 182 -12.73 -6.16 4.34
CA TYR A 182 -11.85 -5.22 5.05
C TYR A 182 -11.77 -3.86 4.34
N VAL A 183 -12.23 -3.77 3.10
CA VAL A 183 -12.30 -2.49 2.38
C VAL A 183 -13.31 -1.60 3.08
N GLY A 184 -12.86 -0.40 3.48
CA GLY A 184 -13.66 0.54 4.25
C GLY A 184 -13.51 0.42 5.77
N GLU A 185 -12.71 -0.53 6.28
CA GLU A 185 -12.28 -0.53 7.68
C GLU A 185 -11.52 0.78 7.99
N PRO A 186 -12.08 1.69 8.82
CA PRO A 186 -11.50 3.00 9.05
C PRO A 186 -10.07 2.94 9.59
N TYR A 187 -9.76 1.91 10.38
CA TYR A 187 -8.41 1.75 10.91
C TYR A 187 -7.38 1.55 9.80
N PHE A 188 -7.63 0.67 8.82
CA PHE A 188 -6.66 0.40 7.75
C PHE A 188 -6.45 1.61 6.87
N LYS A 189 -7.52 2.32 6.51
CA LYS A 189 -7.40 3.57 5.75
C LYS A 189 -6.52 4.57 6.50
N ASN A 190 -6.86 4.90 7.73
CA ASN A 190 -6.11 5.88 8.53
C ASN A 190 -4.67 5.42 8.81
N LEU A 191 -4.45 4.12 8.96
CA LEU A 191 -3.13 3.56 9.17
C LEU A 191 -2.18 3.90 8.01
N TYR A 192 -2.65 3.71 6.77
CA TYR A 192 -1.83 3.92 5.57
C TYR A 192 -1.86 5.34 5.01
N THR A 193 -2.84 6.17 5.37
CA THR A 193 -2.91 7.57 4.91
C THR A 193 -2.44 8.57 5.96
N GLU A 194 -2.72 8.36 7.25
CA GLU A 194 -2.51 9.38 8.29
C GLU A 194 -1.43 9.03 9.31
N MET A 195 -1.16 7.74 9.53
CA MET A 195 -0.33 7.28 10.65
C MET A 195 1.04 6.80 10.19
N LEU A 196 1.14 5.68 9.47
CA LEU A 196 2.43 5.06 9.13
C LEU A 196 3.36 5.96 8.31
N PRO A 197 2.89 6.72 7.29
CA PRO A 197 3.80 7.57 6.51
C PRO A 197 4.49 8.66 7.34
N TYR A 198 3.95 8.98 8.51
CA TYR A 198 4.33 10.14 9.32
C TYR A 198 4.82 9.77 10.73
N GLU A 199 4.88 8.48 11.06
CA GLU A 199 5.39 8.00 12.34
C GLU A 199 6.87 7.59 12.22
N ALA A 200 7.73 8.33 12.91
CA ALA A 200 9.18 8.09 12.93
C ALA A 200 9.61 7.21 14.13
N ASN A 201 8.78 7.10 15.17
CA ASN A 201 9.10 6.34 16.36
C ASN A 201 8.88 4.84 16.14
N PRO A 202 9.94 3.99 16.15
CA PRO A 202 9.79 2.57 15.84
C PRO A 202 8.84 1.81 16.78
N ILE A 203 8.68 2.26 18.03
CA ILE A 203 7.77 1.65 19.00
C ILE A 203 6.33 1.96 18.61
N ALA A 204 6.02 3.23 18.34
CA ALA A 204 4.68 3.64 17.92
C ALA A 204 4.32 2.96 16.59
N THR A 205 5.25 2.95 15.63
CA THR A 205 5.12 2.22 14.37
C THR A 205 4.83 0.74 14.55
N PHE A 206 5.49 0.07 15.51
CA PHE A 206 5.21 -1.33 15.82
C PHE A 206 3.79 -1.50 16.36
N LEU A 207 3.38 -0.67 17.32
CA LEU A 207 2.05 -0.76 17.93
C LEU A 207 0.93 -0.47 16.92
N LEU A 208 1.12 0.52 16.04
CA LEU A 208 0.20 0.84 14.94
C LEU A 208 0.05 -0.34 13.97
N GLN A 209 1.14 -1.00 13.61
CA GLN A 209 1.06 -2.21 12.79
C GLN A 209 0.45 -3.40 13.53
N TYR A 210 0.72 -3.53 14.84
CA TYR A 210 0.17 -4.62 15.64
C TYR A 210 -1.36 -4.56 15.74
N GLN A 211 -1.94 -3.36 15.78
CA GLN A 211 -3.38 -3.16 15.75
C GLN A 211 -4.05 -3.76 14.51
N VAL A 212 -3.33 -3.96 13.41
CA VAL A 212 -3.86 -4.73 12.27
C VAL A 212 -4.17 -6.17 12.67
N PHE A 213 -3.30 -6.82 13.45
CA PHE A 213 -3.61 -8.14 14.01
C PHE A 213 -4.80 -8.07 14.96
N GLU A 214 -4.95 -7.02 15.79
CA GLU A 214 -6.11 -6.89 16.68
C GLU A 214 -7.43 -6.83 15.92
N VAL A 215 -7.50 -6.06 14.83
CA VAL A 215 -8.68 -6.03 13.93
C VAL A 215 -8.93 -7.40 13.28
N LEU A 216 -7.88 -8.04 12.75
CA LEU A 216 -8.00 -9.35 12.10
C LEU A 216 -8.43 -10.45 13.08
N MET A 217 -7.93 -10.43 14.32
CA MET A 217 -8.34 -11.36 15.36
C MET A 217 -9.83 -11.25 15.66
N GLN A 218 -10.39 -10.02 15.68
CA GLN A 218 -11.81 -9.79 15.86
C GLN A 218 -12.62 -10.30 14.66
N ALA A 219 -12.13 -10.08 13.44
CA ALA A 219 -12.76 -10.59 12.22
C ALA A 219 -12.80 -12.14 12.20
N VAL A 220 -11.67 -12.80 12.46
CA VAL A 220 -11.57 -14.27 12.54
C VAL A 220 -12.49 -14.83 13.61
N PHE A 221 -12.52 -14.20 14.80
CA PHE A 221 -13.41 -14.64 15.87
C PHE A 221 -14.89 -14.49 15.49
N SER A 222 -15.26 -13.38 14.85
CA SER A 222 -16.63 -13.12 14.41
C SER A 222 -17.10 -14.11 13.34
N GLU A 223 -16.23 -14.42 12.37
CA GLU A 223 -16.49 -15.42 11.33
C GLU A 223 -16.75 -16.80 11.95
N ARG A 224 -15.89 -17.22 12.88
CA ARG A 224 -16.02 -18.50 13.58
C ARG A 224 -17.26 -18.56 14.47
N LEU A 225 -17.61 -17.46 15.12
CA LEU A 225 -18.85 -17.35 15.88
C LEU A 225 -20.09 -17.48 15.00
N GLN A 226 -20.06 -16.90 13.80
CA GLN A 226 -21.15 -17.04 12.85
C GLN A 226 -21.29 -18.49 12.35
N GLN A 227 -20.18 -19.16 12.01
CA GLN A 227 -20.16 -20.58 11.66
C GLN A 227 -20.73 -21.46 12.78
N LEU A 228 -20.39 -21.18 14.04
CA LEU A 228 -20.97 -21.92 15.18
C LEU A 228 -22.47 -21.69 15.30
N LYS A 229 -22.96 -20.45 15.16
CA LYS A 229 -24.40 -20.16 15.23
C LYS A 229 -25.17 -20.95 14.18
N GLU A 230 -24.64 -21.01 12.97
CA GLU A 230 -25.23 -21.78 11.87
C GLU A 230 -25.20 -23.30 12.16
N ALA A 231 -24.10 -23.81 12.70
CA ALA A 231 -24.00 -25.22 13.09
C ALA A 231 -24.97 -25.58 14.22
N ILE A 232 -25.11 -24.72 15.24
CA ILE A 232 -26.05 -24.91 16.37
C ILE A 232 -27.50 -24.87 15.88
N ASN A 233 -27.84 -23.94 14.99
CA ASN A 233 -29.21 -23.85 14.45
C ASN A 233 -29.62 -25.11 13.68
N ASN A 234 -28.66 -25.81 13.10
CA ASN A 234 -28.86 -27.06 12.35
C ASN A 234 -28.55 -28.31 13.18
N PHE A 235 -28.31 -28.16 14.48
CA PHE A 235 -27.84 -29.24 15.33
C PHE A 235 -28.96 -30.20 15.75
N SER A 236 -28.77 -31.49 15.52
CA SER A 236 -29.68 -32.56 15.96
C SER A 236 -28.95 -33.71 16.68
N GLY A 237 -27.73 -33.47 17.16
CA GLY A 237 -26.87 -34.48 17.77
C GLY A 237 -26.98 -34.59 19.29
N THR A 238 -25.98 -35.23 19.91
CA THR A 238 -25.88 -35.48 21.34
C THR A 238 -25.11 -34.38 22.09
N ALA A 239 -25.15 -34.39 23.42
CA ALA A 239 -24.34 -33.45 24.21
C ALA A 239 -22.82 -33.54 23.95
N SER A 240 -22.32 -34.70 23.47
CA SER A 240 -20.92 -34.85 23.08
C SER A 240 -20.63 -34.10 21.78
N ASP A 241 -21.49 -34.27 20.78
CA ASP A 241 -21.35 -33.61 19.47
C ASP A 241 -21.47 -32.09 19.60
N LEU A 242 -22.30 -31.61 20.53
CA LEU A 242 -22.39 -30.18 20.84
C LEU A 242 -21.09 -29.63 21.45
N ARG A 243 -20.39 -30.41 22.29
CA ARG A 243 -19.09 -29.98 22.83
C ARG A 243 -18.06 -29.85 21.72
N GLU A 244 -18.00 -30.81 20.81
CA GLU A 244 -17.09 -30.76 19.65
C GLU A 244 -17.34 -29.53 18.77
N LEU A 245 -18.60 -29.13 18.59
CA LEU A 245 -18.94 -27.90 17.87
C LEU A 245 -18.45 -26.63 18.58
N VAL A 246 -18.46 -26.60 19.91
CA VAL A 246 -18.08 -25.42 20.70
C VAL A 246 -16.56 -25.31 20.90
N THR A 247 -15.82 -26.42 20.87
CA THR A 247 -14.36 -26.47 21.10
C THR A 247 -13.56 -25.49 20.22
N PRO A 248 -13.78 -25.38 18.89
CA PRO A 248 -13.01 -24.46 18.04
C PRO A 248 -13.12 -22.98 18.47
N ILE A 249 -14.24 -22.55 19.04
CA ILE A 249 -14.39 -21.18 19.56
C ILE A 249 -13.65 -21.01 20.89
N GLN A 250 -13.68 -22.05 21.74
CA GLN A 250 -12.94 -22.02 22.99
C GLN A 250 -11.42 -21.96 22.74
N GLU A 251 -10.92 -22.63 21.70
CA GLU A 251 -9.52 -22.55 21.28
C GLU A 251 -9.13 -21.15 20.78
N LEU A 252 -10.05 -20.42 20.15
CA LEU A 252 -9.84 -19.02 19.73
C LEU A 252 -10.05 -17.98 20.85
N SER A 253 -10.24 -18.43 22.09
CA SER A 253 -10.33 -17.51 23.24
C SER A 253 -8.98 -16.84 23.56
N ALA A 254 -7.87 -17.54 23.29
CA ALA A 254 -6.53 -17.03 23.52
C ALA A 254 -6.05 -16.15 22.35
N GLU A 255 -5.43 -15.01 22.68
CA GLU A 255 -4.92 -14.06 21.68
C GLU A 255 -3.91 -14.70 20.72
N ARG A 256 -2.98 -15.49 21.26
CA ARG A 256 -1.98 -16.23 20.47
C ARG A 256 -2.61 -17.09 19.39
N ASP A 257 -3.67 -17.82 19.73
CA ASP A 257 -4.34 -18.71 18.78
C ASP A 257 -5.09 -17.93 17.70
N ARG A 258 -5.64 -16.75 18.03
CA ARG A 258 -6.24 -15.85 17.02
C ARG A 258 -5.18 -15.23 16.10
N ILE A 259 -3.99 -14.86 16.59
CA ILE A 259 -2.90 -14.36 15.75
C ILE A 259 -2.41 -15.46 14.81
N ARG A 260 -2.18 -16.68 15.34
CA ARG A 260 -1.80 -17.84 14.52
C ARG A 260 -2.84 -18.11 13.44
N ALA A 261 -4.12 -18.12 13.80
CA ALA A 261 -5.20 -18.28 12.84
C ALA A 261 -5.17 -17.18 11.77
N SER A 262 -4.97 -15.92 12.18
CA SER A 262 -4.87 -14.78 11.25
C SER A 262 -3.72 -14.92 10.25
N ILE A 263 -2.60 -15.49 10.67
CA ILE A 263 -1.45 -15.77 9.80
C ILE A 263 -1.73 -16.99 8.92
N SER A 264 -2.27 -18.08 9.47
CA SER A 264 -2.44 -19.35 8.77
C SER A 264 -3.42 -19.27 7.60
N ILE A 265 -4.42 -18.40 7.70
CA ILE A 265 -5.44 -18.17 6.66
C ILE A 265 -4.98 -17.24 5.53
N SER A 266 -3.73 -16.80 5.57
CA SER A 266 -3.16 -15.87 4.60
C SER A 266 -2.07 -16.56 3.77
N SER A 267 -1.93 -16.16 2.51
CA SER A 267 -0.97 -16.75 1.57
C SER A 267 0.45 -16.20 1.74
N ILE A 268 0.91 -16.04 2.99
CA ILE A 268 2.25 -15.54 3.29
C ILE A 268 3.27 -16.68 3.14
N SER A 269 4.37 -16.44 2.41
CA SER A 269 5.44 -17.42 2.29
C SER A 269 6.17 -17.63 3.61
N ALA A 270 6.61 -18.86 3.86
CA ALA A 270 7.38 -19.22 5.06
C ALA A 270 8.64 -18.37 5.21
N ASP A 271 9.33 -18.07 4.10
CA ASP A 271 10.55 -17.25 4.08
C ASP A 271 10.30 -15.84 4.61
N LEU A 272 9.19 -15.22 4.20
CA LEU A 272 8.88 -13.85 4.63
C LEU A 272 8.53 -13.78 6.12
N LEU A 273 7.90 -14.83 6.65
CA LEU A 273 7.68 -14.93 8.09
C LEU A 273 8.99 -15.20 8.83
N ALA A 274 9.88 -16.03 8.29
CA ALA A 274 11.13 -16.43 8.95
C ALA A 274 11.99 -15.23 9.37
N ASP A 275 12.11 -14.22 8.51
CA ASP A 275 12.87 -13.00 8.80
C ASP A 275 12.29 -12.25 10.01
N ILE A 276 10.96 -12.07 10.04
CA ILE A 276 10.26 -11.42 11.17
C ILE A 276 10.43 -12.24 12.43
N CYS A 277 10.21 -13.56 12.37
CA CYS A 277 10.34 -14.42 13.54
C CYS A 277 11.77 -14.38 14.10
N SER A 278 12.79 -14.36 13.22
CA SER A 278 14.20 -14.26 13.60
C SER A 278 14.51 -12.95 14.32
N ALA A 279 14.01 -11.82 13.80
CA ALA A 279 14.14 -10.51 14.44
C ALA A 279 13.44 -10.48 15.81
N CYS A 280 12.23 -11.04 15.93
CA CYS A 280 11.51 -11.16 17.19
C CYS A 280 12.31 -12.00 18.22
N LYS A 281 12.84 -13.16 17.81
CA LYS A 281 13.66 -14.02 18.69
C LYS A 281 14.90 -13.26 19.20
N THR A 282 15.57 -12.52 18.31
CA THR A 282 16.76 -11.73 18.66
C THR A 282 16.43 -10.65 19.68
N LEU A 283 15.35 -9.89 19.47
CA LEU A 283 14.90 -8.84 20.39
C LEU A 283 14.53 -9.41 21.77
N LEU A 284 13.80 -10.53 21.80
CA LEU A 284 13.40 -11.20 23.06
C LEU A 284 14.61 -11.72 23.83
N ALA A 285 15.57 -12.34 23.13
CA ALA A 285 16.81 -12.82 23.72
C ALA A 285 17.63 -11.67 24.32
N GLY A 286 17.78 -10.54 23.61
CA GLY A 286 18.46 -9.34 24.10
C GLY A 286 17.84 -8.77 25.37
N ALA A 287 16.52 -8.88 25.52
CA ALA A 287 15.79 -8.47 26.72
C ALA A 287 15.74 -9.55 27.83
N ASN A 288 16.49 -10.65 27.69
CA ASN A 288 16.47 -11.81 28.59
C ASN A 288 15.05 -12.38 28.82
N LYS A 289 14.22 -12.37 27.78
CA LYS A 289 12.88 -12.96 27.80
C LYS A 289 12.90 -14.34 27.13
N ALA A 290 12.52 -15.36 27.90
CA ALA A 290 12.25 -16.67 27.33
C ALA A 290 10.94 -16.63 26.52
N TYR A 291 10.96 -17.17 25.32
CA TYR A 291 9.77 -17.42 24.51
C TYR A 291 9.43 -18.92 24.55
N LYS A 292 8.13 -19.22 24.62
CA LYS A 292 7.62 -20.59 24.81
C LYS A 292 7.38 -21.34 23.50
N SER A 293 7.44 -20.65 22.36
CA SER A 293 7.08 -21.17 21.05
C SER A 293 7.95 -20.53 19.97
N GLU A 294 8.24 -21.27 18.92
CA GLU A 294 8.92 -20.77 17.72
C GLU A 294 7.97 -20.23 16.65
N GLN A 295 6.65 -20.37 16.86
CA GLN A 295 5.66 -19.90 15.91
C GLN A 295 5.64 -18.36 15.86
N CYS A 296 5.59 -17.79 14.66
CA CYS A 296 5.69 -16.34 14.48
C CYS A 296 4.61 -15.55 15.22
N GLY A 297 3.37 -16.05 15.23
CA GLY A 297 2.27 -15.39 15.94
C GLY A 297 2.53 -15.23 17.44
N ASP A 298 3.14 -16.23 18.06
CA ASP A 298 3.52 -16.17 19.48
C ASP A 298 4.66 -15.20 19.72
N LEU A 299 5.66 -15.20 18.82
CA LEU A 299 6.80 -14.32 18.93
C LEU A 299 6.39 -12.85 18.78
N LEU A 300 5.48 -12.54 17.85
CA LEU A 300 4.91 -11.20 17.68
C LEU A 300 4.14 -10.76 18.93
N TYR A 301 3.32 -11.65 19.50
CA TYR A 301 2.62 -11.39 20.77
C TYR A 301 3.58 -11.14 21.93
N ASP A 302 4.66 -11.94 22.04
CA ASP A 302 5.66 -11.79 23.10
C ASP A 302 6.46 -10.49 22.94
N VAL A 303 6.81 -10.10 21.72
CA VAL A 303 7.42 -8.80 21.42
C VAL A 303 6.47 -7.66 21.79
N ARG A 304 5.17 -7.76 21.43
CA ARG A 304 4.18 -6.75 21.80
C ARG A 304 4.08 -6.57 23.31
N ASN A 305 4.06 -7.66 24.07
CA ASN A 305 4.04 -7.59 25.54
C ASN A 305 5.34 -7.01 26.10
N LEU A 306 6.49 -7.37 25.53
CA LEU A 306 7.77 -6.79 25.93
C LEU A 306 7.79 -5.28 25.70
N ILE A 307 7.37 -4.82 24.52
CA ILE A 307 7.32 -3.40 24.17
C ILE A 307 6.33 -2.65 25.07
N PHE A 308 5.13 -3.18 25.27
CA PHE A 308 4.08 -2.48 26.01
C PHE A 308 4.32 -2.46 27.52
N HIS A 309 4.75 -3.58 28.11
CA HIS A 309 4.88 -3.70 29.57
C HIS A 309 6.30 -3.55 30.09
N ASN A 310 7.33 -3.75 29.26
CA ASN A 310 8.70 -3.89 29.76
C ASN A 310 9.75 -3.32 28.79
N PHE A 311 9.44 -2.25 28.08
CA PHE A 311 10.35 -1.62 27.11
C PHE A 311 11.73 -1.29 27.69
N ARG A 312 11.80 -0.89 28.96
CA ARG A 312 13.05 -0.54 29.64
C ARG A 312 14.04 -1.70 29.74
N ALA A 313 13.57 -2.95 29.60
CA ALA A 313 14.43 -4.12 29.58
C ALA A 313 15.11 -4.37 28.23
N ILE A 314 14.72 -3.66 27.16
CA ILE A 314 15.35 -3.77 25.85
C ILE A 314 16.66 -2.95 25.86
N PRO A 315 17.82 -3.59 25.65
CA PRO A 315 19.10 -2.89 25.54
C PRO A 315 19.07 -1.84 24.43
N ALA A 316 19.76 -0.71 24.62
CA ALA A 316 19.76 0.37 23.64
C ALA A 316 20.25 -0.08 22.25
N ALA A 317 21.24 -1.00 22.22
CA ALA A 317 21.78 -1.57 20.99
C ALA A 317 20.76 -2.41 20.19
N ASP A 318 19.78 -2.99 20.88
CA ASP A 318 18.80 -3.92 20.30
C ASP A 318 17.52 -3.20 19.85
N ARG A 319 17.34 -1.92 20.23
CA ARG A 319 16.15 -1.13 19.83
C ARG A 319 16.01 -0.99 18.32
N LYS A 320 17.11 -1.04 17.57
CA LYS A 320 17.10 -1.03 16.09
C LYS A 320 16.39 -2.25 15.49
N ILE A 321 16.34 -3.37 16.21
CA ILE A 321 15.67 -4.59 15.77
C ILE A 321 14.15 -4.36 15.67
N ILE A 322 13.60 -3.42 16.44
CA ILE A 322 12.18 -3.02 16.30
C ILE A 322 11.93 -2.45 14.89
N THR A 323 12.87 -1.69 14.34
CA THR A 323 12.78 -1.18 12.97
C THR A 323 12.84 -2.31 11.93
N GLU A 324 13.65 -3.34 12.16
CA GLU A 324 13.72 -4.54 11.30
C GLU A 324 12.38 -5.30 11.31
N ILE A 325 11.79 -5.49 12.49
CA ILE A 325 10.45 -6.09 12.64
C ILE A 325 9.42 -5.26 11.89
N ASN A 326 9.43 -3.93 12.06
CA ASN A 326 8.52 -3.01 11.37
C ASN A 326 8.64 -3.10 9.84
N ALA A 327 9.86 -3.16 9.31
CA ALA A 327 10.08 -3.33 7.87
C ALA A 327 9.52 -4.67 7.37
N GLY A 328 9.72 -5.75 8.12
CA GLY A 328 9.12 -7.05 7.81
C GLY A 328 7.59 -7.00 7.81
N LEU A 329 6.98 -6.35 8.82
CA LEU A 329 5.54 -6.19 8.91
C LEU A 329 4.96 -5.41 7.71
N VAL A 330 5.58 -4.30 7.30
CA VAL A 330 5.16 -3.56 6.08
C VAL A 330 5.13 -4.45 4.84
N ARG A 331 6.02 -5.45 4.75
CA ARG A 331 6.06 -6.39 3.61
C ARG A 331 5.00 -7.48 3.69
N VAL A 332 4.63 -7.89 4.91
CA VAL A 332 3.69 -8.98 5.20
C VAL A 332 2.23 -8.51 5.21
N LEU A 333 1.95 -7.38 5.85
CA LEU A 333 0.58 -6.91 6.09
C LEU A 333 -0.30 -6.84 4.82
N PRO A 334 0.18 -6.43 3.64
CA PRO A 334 -0.64 -6.45 2.43
C PRO A 334 -1.17 -7.85 2.08
N ARG A 335 -0.36 -8.90 2.29
CA ARG A 335 -0.77 -10.30 2.05
C ARG A 335 -1.72 -10.81 3.12
N LEU A 336 -1.52 -10.35 4.35
CA LEU A 336 -2.41 -10.66 5.47
C LEU A 336 -3.81 -10.06 5.24
N LEU A 337 -3.85 -8.84 4.71
CA LEU A 337 -5.08 -8.10 4.41
C LEU A 337 -5.77 -8.55 3.12
N SER A 338 -5.10 -9.30 2.23
CA SER A 338 -5.60 -9.60 0.88
C SER A 338 -6.34 -10.92 0.70
N ARG A 339 -6.90 -11.52 1.76
CA ARG A 339 -7.45 -12.90 1.76
C ARG A 339 -8.17 -13.25 0.44
N PRO A 340 -7.91 -14.43 -0.18
CA PRO A 340 -8.08 -15.69 0.54
C PRO A 340 -7.11 -16.84 0.19
N SER A 341 -6.98 -17.80 1.11
CA SER A 341 -6.91 -19.22 0.77
C SER A 341 -7.75 -19.97 1.80
N SER A 342 -8.83 -20.62 1.33
CA SER A 342 -9.65 -21.55 2.11
C SER A 342 -8.93 -22.86 2.34
#